data_AF-A0A0Q5VZC9-F1
#
_entry.id   AF-A0A0Q5VZC9-F1
#
_cell.length_a   1.000
_cell.length_b   1.000
_cell.length_c   1.000
_cell.angle_alpha   90.00
_cell.angle_beta   90.00
_cell.angle_gamma   90.00
#
_symmetry.space_group_name_H-M   'P 1'
#
loop_
_entity.id
_entity.type
_entity.pdbx_description
1 polymer ?
#
loop_
_entity_poly.entity_id
_entity_poly.type
_entity_poly.pdbx_seq_one_letter_code
_entity_poly.pdbx_strand_id
1 'polypeptide(L)'
;MAAKAADASGVGWLADLGSHPAAWVLAVALLARAAPTGRLAAVGSAVFFAVMSLAYYAFAVVVLGFDLRGQLVLLAAWTVLSLTAVPLFAVVVHLATRHRGVLPGAVLAGAAALALADRTLWELWLAATGDAPGVLHPVQAVAGVVVALVVAGVLPRHGRTRAVALVLLAPAAVAATWGVDLLYGLLPG
;
A
#
# COMPACT_ATOMS: atom_id res chain seq x y z
N MET A 1 6.25 -8.91 12.28
CA MET A 1 6.72 -10.22 12.80
C MET A 1 5.95 -11.37 12.17
N ALA A 2 4.61 -11.42 12.26
CA ALA A 2 3.80 -12.45 11.58
C ALA A 2 4.05 -12.53 10.06
N ALA A 3 4.14 -11.38 9.39
CA ALA A 3 4.47 -11.26 7.96
C ALA A 3 5.78 -11.99 7.57
N LYS A 4 6.87 -11.74 8.30
CA LYS A 4 8.18 -12.33 8.00
C LYS A 4 8.26 -13.81 8.40
N ALA A 5 7.64 -14.18 9.52
CA ALA A 5 7.48 -15.57 9.89
C ALA A 5 6.66 -16.33 8.84
N ALA A 6 5.68 -15.67 8.22
CA ALA A 6 4.89 -16.23 7.15
C ALA A 6 5.71 -16.43 5.86
N ASP A 7 6.57 -15.47 5.48
CA ASP A 7 7.51 -15.62 4.36
C ASP A 7 8.37 -16.90 4.49
N ALA A 8 8.75 -17.27 5.72
CA ALA A 8 9.58 -18.45 6.00
C ALA A 8 8.77 -19.74 6.22
N SER A 9 7.47 -19.65 6.53
CA SER A 9 6.64 -20.79 6.94
C SER A 9 5.98 -21.56 5.79
N GLY A 10 6.02 -21.05 4.56
CA GLY A 10 5.29 -21.62 3.42
C GLY A 10 3.77 -21.41 3.45
N VAL A 11 3.23 -20.72 4.46
CA VAL A 11 1.81 -20.34 4.53
C VAL A 11 1.59 -19.06 3.72
N GLY A 12 1.45 -19.21 2.40
CA GLY A 12 1.43 -18.11 1.42
C GLY A 12 0.49 -16.95 1.78
N TRP A 13 -0.74 -17.23 2.21
CA TRP A 13 -1.74 -16.17 2.44
C TRP A 13 -1.41 -15.19 3.58
N LEU A 14 -0.67 -15.64 4.60
CA LEU A 14 -0.24 -14.80 5.72
C LEU A 14 1.00 -13.96 5.36
N ALA A 15 1.83 -14.48 4.46
CA ALA A 15 2.99 -13.78 3.90
C ALA A 15 2.51 -12.68 2.94
N ASP A 16 1.53 -13.02 2.10
CA ASP A 16 0.85 -12.13 1.16
C ASP A 16 0.33 -10.86 1.86
N LEU A 17 -0.41 -11.00 2.95
CA LEU A 17 -0.96 -9.85 3.69
C LEU A 17 0.13 -8.93 4.31
N GLY A 18 1.29 -9.49 4.61
CA GLY A 18 2.37 -8.79 5.29
C GLY A 18 3.39 -8.13 4.35
N SER A 19 3.52 -8.69 3.15
CA SER A 19 4.56 -8.33 2.18
C SER A 19 4.05 -7.37 1.10
N HIS A 20 2.74 -7.23 0.96
CA HIS A 20 2.14 -6.41 -0.08
C HIS A 20 1.62 -5.05 0.40
N PRO A 21 1.44 -4.08 -0.53
CA PRO A 21 1.21 -2.69 -0.17
C PRO A 21 -0.08 -2.40 0.61
N ALA A 22 -1.09 -3.28 0.50
CA ALA A 22 -2.41 -3.07 1.08
C ALA A 22 -2.38 -2.78 2.59
N ALA A 23 -1.62 -3.57 3.37
CA ALA A 23 -1.64 -3.46 4.83
C ALA A 23 -1.08 -2.13 5.35
N TRP A 24 0.04 -1.65 4.80
CA TRP A 24 0.62 -0.38 5.23
C TRP A 24 -0.14 0.83 4.68
N VAL A 25 -0.69 0.75 3.45
CA VAL A 25 -1.57 1.79 2.89
C VAL A 25 -2.75 2.06 3.83
N LEU A 26 -3.40 0.99 4.30
CA LEU A 26 -4.50 1.11 5.26
C LEU A 26 -4.05 1.71 6.59
N ALA A 27 -2.95 1.20 7.17
CA ALA A 27 -2.45 1.67 8.45
C ALA A 27 -2.10 3.17 8.42
N VAL A 28 -1.37 3.61 7.38
CA VAL A 28 -1.01 5.01 7.20
C VAL A 28 -2.25 5.88 6.94
N ALA A 29 -3.20 5.41 6.13
CA ALA A 29 -4.43 6.15 5.86
C ALA A 29 -5.29 6.33 7.13
N LEU A 30 -5.38 5.32 7.98
CA LEU A 30 -6.07 5.39 9.28
C LEU A 30 -5.38 6.35 10.24
N LEU A 31 -4.05 6.27 10.37
CA LEU A 31 -3.27 7.21 11.18
C LEU A 31 -3.46 8.66 10.71
N ALA A 32 -3.35 8.89 9.40
CA ALA A 32 -3.57 10.19 8.79
C ALA A 32 -4.99 10.73 9.03
N ARG A 33 -5.99 9.84 8.96
CA ARG A 33 -7.38 10.19 9.21
C ARG A 33 -7.63 10.56 10.67
N ALA A 34 -7.00 9.86 11.61
CA ALA A 34 -7.15 10.06 13.05
C ALA A 34 -6.37 11.29 13.56
N ALA A 35 -5.26 11.65 12.92
CA ALA A 35 -4.42 12.77 13.35
C ALA A 35 -5.19 14.11 13.37
N PRO A 36 -4.94 15.00 14.35
CA PRO A 36 -5.63 16.28 14.42
C PRO A 36 -5.12 17.30 13.38
N THR A 37 -3.84 17.22 13.00
CA THR A 37 -3.21 18.12 12.03
C THR A 37 -2.43 17.34 10.97
N GLY A 38 -2.19 17.96 9.81
CA GLY A 38 -1.38 17.37 8.74
C GLY A 38 0.06 17.07 9.18
N ARG A 39 0.65 17.92 10.04
CA ARG A 39 1.98 17.68 10.61
C ARG A 39 2.02 16.42 11.47
N LEU A 40 1.01 16.20 12.30
CA LEU A 40 0.93 14.99 13.13
C LEU A 40 0.63 13.75 12.29
N ALA A 41 -0.17 13.87 11.22
CA ALA A 41 -0.34 12.79 10.25
C ALA A 41 0.99 12.39 9.61
N ALA A 42 1.77 13.38 9.17
CA ALA A 42 3.08 13.19 8.53
C ALA A 42 4.07 12.51 9.49
N VAL A 43 4.33 13.12 10.65
CA VAL A 43 5.32 12.64 11.62
C VAL A 43 4.90 11.28 12.20
N GLY A 44 3.64 11.11 12.57
CA GLY A 44 3.13 9.86 13.13
C GLY A 44 3.27 8.70 12.13
N SER A 45 2.94 8.94 10.86
CA SER A 45 3.08 7.92 9.81
C SER A 45 4.53 7.61 9.49
N ALA A 46 5.40 8.64 9.45
CA ALA A 46 6.84 8.46 9.24
C ALA A 46 7.47 7.57 10.32
N VAL A 47 7.21 7.91 11.59
CA VAL A 47 7.73 7.16 12.75
C VAL A 47 7.17 5.76 12.77
N PHE A 48 5.86 5.59 12.59
CA PHE A 48 5.23 4.27 12.52
C PHE A 48 5.89 3.40 11.46
N PHE A 49 6.03 3.91 10.24
CA PHE A 49 6.57 3.16 9.12
C PHE A 49 8.06 2.82 9.30
N ALA A 50 8.86 3.77 9.82
CA ALA A 50 10.27 3.54 10.12
C ALA A 50 10.46 2.46 11.20
N VAL A 51 9.71 2.55 12.31
CA VAL A 51 9.76 1.55 13.39
C VAL A 51 9.30 0.17 12.91
N MET A 52 8.22 0.12 12.12
CA MET A 52 7.72 -1.12 11.54
C MET A 52 8.77 -1.75 10.62
N SER A 53 9.38 -0.96 9.74
CA SER A 53 10.44 -1.41 8.81
C SER A 53 11.65 -1.95 9.58
N LEU A 54 12.12 -1.19 10.59
CA LEU A 54 13.22 -1.63 11.44
C LEU A 54 12.90 -2.96 12.14
N ALA A 55 11.73 -3.06 12.77
CA ALA A 55 11.31 -4.29 13.45
C ALA A 55 11.18 -5.48 12.49
N TYR A 56 10.68 -5.25 11.28
CA TYR A 56 10.52 -6.28 10.25
C TYR A 56 11.87 -6.81 9.77
N TYR A 57 12.80 -5.92 9.43
CA TYR A 57 14.13 -6.30 8.93
C TYR A 57 15.04 -6.84 10.03
N ALA A 58 14.94 -6.31 11.26
CA ALA A 58 15.64 -6.87 12.42
C ALA A 58 15.18 -8.31 12.69
N PHE A 59 13.87 -8.58 12.66
CA PHE A 59 13.34 -9.93 12.81
C PHE A 59 13.84 -10.86 11.70
N ALA A 60 13.88 -10.39 10.44
CA ALA A 60 14.37 -11.17 9.31
C ALA A 60 15.83 -11.63 9.52
N VAL A 61 16.70 -10.74 9.98
CA VAL A 61 18.11 -11.05 10.22
C VAL A 61 18.28 -11.93 11.47
N VAL A 62 17.70 -11.52 12.60
CA VAL A 62 17.98 -12.14 13.91
C VAL A 62 17.28 -13.48 14.09
N VAL A 63 16.05 -13.60 13.60
CA VAL A 63 15.21 -14.80 13.84
C VAL A 63 15.25 -15.75 12.65
N LEU A 64 15.26 -15.24 11.42
CA LEU A 64 15.16 -16.07 10.22
C LEU A 64 16.50 -16.27 9.51
N GLY A 65 17.59 -15.66 9.99
CA GLY A 65 18.93 -15.85 9.46
C GLY A 65 19.13 -15.28 8.05
N PHE A 66 18.33 -14.29 7.64
CA PHE A 66 18.49 -13.66 6.33
C PHE A 66 19.77 -12.82 6.24
N ASP A 67 20.32 -12.68 5.03
CA ASP A 67 21.56 -11.94 4.79
C ASP A 67 21.48 -10.48 5.25
N LEU A 68 22.38 -10.08 6.14
CA LEU A 68 22.40 -8.75 6.73
C LEU A 68 22.56 -7.65 5.66
N ARG A 69 23.44 -7.86 4.67
CA ARG A 69 23.76 -6.81 3.68
C ARG A 69 22.54 -6.50 2.80
N GLY A 70 21.86 -7.52 2.29
CA GLY A 70 20.63 -7.37 1.51
C GLY A 70 19.52 -6.70 2.32
N GLN A 71 19.32 -7.09 3.58
CA GLN A 71 18.31 -6.46 4.43
C GLN A 71 18.63 -5.00 4.78
N LEU A 72 19.92 -4.62 4.92
CA LEU A 72 20.32 -3.23 5.16
C LEU A 72 20.02 -2.33 3.96
N VAL A 73 20.24 -2.80 2.73
CA VAL A 73 19.90 -2.02 1.52
C VAL A 73 18.40 -1.79 1.44
N LEU A 74 17.60 -2.83 1.69
CA LEU A 74 16.14 -2.71 1.73
C LEU A 74 15.70 -1.76 2.85
N LEU A 75 16.23 -1.91 4.07
CA LEU A 75 15.93 -1.01 5.19
C LEU A 75 16.27 0.44 4.86
N ALA A 76 17.37 0.70 4.17
CA ALA A 76 17.73 2.04 3.73
C ALA A 76 16.69 2.61 2.74
N ALA A 77 16.27 1.82 1.74
CA ALA A 77 15.22 2.22 0.80
C ALA A 77 13.91 2.54 1.52
N TRP A 78 13.48 1.69 2.45
CA TRP A 78 12.27 1.93 3.24
C TRP A 78 12.39 3.10 4.20
N THR A 79 13.58 3.38 4.72
CA THR A 79 13.85 4.56 5.55
C THR A 79 13.69 5.83 4.70
N VAL A 80 14.24 5.87 3.48
CA VAL A 80 14.03 6.98 2.56
C VAL A 80 12.55 7.17 2.26
N LEU A 81 11.81 6.09 1.97
CA LEU A 81 10.36 6.16 1.76
C LEU A 81 9.60 6.66 3.00
N SER A 82 10.01 6.26 4.20
CA SER A 82 9.41 6.71 5.46
C SER A 82 9.59 8.21 5.73
N LEU A 83 10.64 8.80 5.17
CA LEU A 83 10.95 10.23 5.31
C LEU A 83 10.37 11.08 4.18
N THR A 84 9.87 10.45 3.10
CA THR A 84 9.46 11.14 1.87
C THR A 84 8.02 10.79 1.48
N ALA A 85 7.83 9.65 0.82
CA ALA A 85 6.56 9.21 0.25
C ALA A 85 5.48 8.98 1.32
N VAL A 86 5.84 8.39 2.46
CA VAL A 86 4.88 8.09 3.54
C VAL A 86 4.31 9.37 4.19
N PRO A 87 5.13 10.36 4.60
CA PRO A 87 4.63 11.63 5.10
C PRO A 87 3.75 12.36 4.08
N LEU A 88 4.18 12.38 2.81
CA LEU A 88 3.43 13.01 1.73
C LEU A 88 2.05 12.35 1.57
N PHE A 89 2.02 11.02 1.45
CA PHE A 89 0.79 10.24 1.36
C PHE A 89 -0.12 10.52 2.57
N ALA A 90 0.43 10.53 3.79
CA ALA A 90 -0.33 10.81 5.00
C ALA A 90 -0.96 12.20 5.00
N VAL A 91 -0.22 13.25 4.59
CA VAL A 91 -0.75 14.62 4.48
C VAL A 91 -1.86 14.69 3.43
N VAL A 92 -1.63 14.08 2.27
CA VAL A 92 -2.58 14.05 1.16
C VAL A 92 -3.90 13.38 1.58
N VAL A 93 -3.83 12.20 2.20
CA VAL A 93 -5.02 11.50 2.73
C VAL A 93 -5.68 12.30 3.86
N HIS A 94 -4.89 12.88 4.77
CA HIS A 94 -5.41 13.70 5.86
C HIS A 94 -6.23 14.88 5.35
N LEU A 95 -5.73 15.60 4.34
CA LEU A 95 -6.44 16.71 3.71
C LEU A 95 -7.65 16.21 2.93
N ALA A 96 -7.47 15.24 2.05
CA ALA A 96 -8.52 14.80 1.13
C ALA A 96 -9.72 14.17 1.85
N THR A 97 -9.51 13.45 2.95
CA THR A 97 -10.60 12.87 3.76
C THR A 97 -11.48 13.90 4.47
N ARG A 98 -10.97 15.14 4.66
CA ARG A 98 -11.66 16.23 5.38
C ARG A 98 -12.38 17.21 4.47
N HIS A 99 -11.99 17.30 3.19
CA HIS A 99 -12.52 18.28 2.25
C HIS A 99 -13.58 17.67 1.33
N ARG A 100 -14.59 18.48 0.98
CA ARG A 100 -15.64 18.11 0.03
C ARG A 100 -15.21 18.53 -1.37
N GLY A 101 -15.32 17.63 -2.35
CA GLY A 101 -15.16 18.03 -3.75
C GLY A 101 -14.70 16.91 -4.66
N VAL A 102 -14.54 17.25 -5.93
CA VAL A 102 -14.05 16.32 -6.97
C VAL A 102 -12.56 16.08 -6.79
N LEU A 103 -11.76 17.13 -6.59
CA LEU A 103 -10.31 17.02 -6.41
C LEU A 103 -9.93 16.13 -5.20
N PRO A 104 -10.49 16.33 -3.98
CA PRO A 104 -10.26 15.38 -2.89
C PRO A 104 -10.65 13.94 -3.21
N GLY A 105 -11.72 13.74 -4.00
CA GLY A 105 -12.16 12.41 -4.42
C GLY A 105 -11.16 11.74 -5.38
N ALA A 106 -10.68 12.47 -6.39
CA ALA A 106 -9.66 12.00 -7.32
C ALA A 106 -8.34 11.66 -6.62
N VAL A 107 -7.94 12.50 -5.66
CA VAL A 107 -6.76 12.26 -4.81
C VAL A 107 -6.91 10.99 -3.98
N LEU A 108 -8.09 10.74 -3.38
CA LEU A 108 -8.33 9.51 -2.62
C LEU A 108 -8.44 8.27 -3.50
N ALA A 109 -8.95 8.40 -4.73
CA ALA A 109 -8.92 7.32 -5.71
C ALA A 109 -7.48 6.91 -6.04
N GLY A 110 -6.59 7.88 -6.30
CA GLY A 110 -5.17 7.62 -6.51
C GLY A 110 -4.49 7.00 -5.30
N ALA A 111 -4.79 7.48 -4.09
CA ALA A 111 -4.26 6.92 -2.85
C ALA A 111 -4.73 5.46 -2.62
N ALA A 112 -6.01 5.18 -2.88
CA ALA A 112 -6.59 3.83 -2.77
C ALA A 112 -6.04 2.88 -3.85
N ALA A 113 -5.77 3.39 -5.06
CA ALA A 113 -5.20 2.62 -6.16
C ALA A 113 -3.81 2.04 -5.83
N LEU A 114 -3.04 2.64 -4.93
CA LEU A 114 -1.76 2.08 -4.48
C LEU A 114 -1.92 0.70 -3.81
N ALA A 115 -3.07 0.42 -3.18
CA ALA A 115 -3.36 -0.90 -2.61
C ALA A 115 -3.63 -1.98 -3.69
N LEU A 116 -3.87 -1.56 -4.94
CA LEU A 116 -4.17 -2.42 -6.08
C LEU A 116 -3.03 -2.46 -7.11
N ALA A 117 -1.93 -1.75 -6.84
CA ALA A 117 -0.84 -1.57 -7.80
C ALA A 117 0.00 -2.85 -8.02
N ASP A 118 -0.13 -3.86 -7.15
CA ASP A 118 0.66 -5.10 -7.15
C ASP A 118 0.26 -6.13 -8.21
N ARG A 119 -0.63 -5.77 -9.15
CA ARG A 119 -1.12 -6.60 -10.28
C ARG A 119 -1.85 -7.89 -9.89
N THR A 120 -2.01 -8.20 -8.61
CA THR A 120 -2.64 -9.45 -8.15
C THR A 120 -4.06 -9.63 -8.67
N LEU A 121 -4.85 -8.55 -8.74
CA LEU A 121 -6.19 -8.59 -9.37
C LEU A 121 -6.15 -8.85 -10.87
N TRP A 122 -5.16 -8.28 -11.56
CA TRP A 122 -5.01 -8.45 -13.01
C TRP A 122 -4.59 -9.88 -13.35
N GLU A 123 -3.68 -10.46 -12.56
CA GLU A 123 -3.25 -11.86 -12.70
C GLU A 123 -4.42 -12.81 -12.44
N LEU A 124 -5.26 -12.56 -11.43
CA LEU A 124 -6.47 -13.37 -11.21
C LEU A 124 -7.47 -13.25 -12.35
N TRP A 125 -7.61 -12.06 -12.94
CA TRP A 125 -8.49 -11.85 -14.09
C TRP A 125 -7.97 -12.62 -15.32
N LEU A 126 -6.68 -12.56 -15.61
CA LEU A 126 -6.04 -13.33 -16.69
C LEU A 126 -6.20 -14.84 -16.50
N ALA A 127 -5.98 -15.32 -15.27
CA ALA A 127 -6.21 -16.72 -14.90
C ALA A 127 -7.65 -17.17 -15.15
N ALA A 128 -8.62 -16.30 -14.88
CA ALA A 128 -10.03 -16.58 -15.15
C ALA A 128 -10.37 -16.58 -16.66
N THR A 129 -9.63 -15.84 -17.49
CA THR A 129 -9.81 -15.81 -18.95
C THR A 129 -9.03 -16.88 -19.72
N GLY A 130 -8.34 -17.78 -19.00
CA GLY A 130 -7.64 -18.93 -19.58
C GLY A 130 -6.17 -18.69 -19.92
N ASP A 131 -5.64 -17.50 -19.63
CA ASP A 131 -4.20 -17.25 -19.66
C ASP A 131 -3.61 -17.63 -18.30
N ALA A 132 -2.58 -18.47 -18.26
CA ALA A 132 -2.00 -18.92 -17.00
C ALA A 132 -0.83 -17.99 -16.57
N PRO A 133 -1.03 -17.01 -15.68
CA PRO A 133 0.08 -16.42 -14.95
C PRO A 133 0.65 -17.43 -13.94
N GLY A 134 1.78 -17.10 -13.33
CA GLY A 134 2.49 -17.96 -12.37
C GLY A 134 1.72 -18.24 -11.07
N VAL A 135 2.29 -17.84 -9.94
CA VAL A 135 1.66 -18.09 -8.63
C VAL A 135 0.54 -17.08 -8.39
N LEU A 136 -0.65 -17.55 -7.98
CA LEU A 136 -1.81 -16.69 -7.70
C LEU A 136 -1.87 -16.31 -6.21
N HIS A 137 -2.22 -15.05 -5.94
CA HIS A 137 -2.36 -14.49 -4.60
C HIS A 137 -3.80 -13.99 -4.33
N PRO A 138 -4.80 -14.90 -4.25
CA PRO A 138 -6.22 -14.51 -4.13
C PRO A 138 -6.53 -13.74 -2.85
N VAL A 139 -5.89 -14.10 -1.73
CA VAL A 139 -6.09 -13.41 -0.45
C VAL A 139 -5.56 -11.97 -0.52
N GLN A 140 -4.43 -11.78 -1.20
CA GLN A 140 -3.87 -10.46 -1.39
C GLN A 140 -4.77 -9.56 -2.24
N ALA A 141 -5.31 -10.09 -3.34
CA ALA A 141 -6.23 -9.35 -4.18
C ALA A 141 -7.48 -8.91 -3.40
N VAL A 142 -8.06 -9.81 -2.58
CA VAL A 142 -9.19 -9.48 -1.70
C VAL A 142 -8.79 -8.38 -0.70
N ALA A 143 -7.63 -8.51 -0.06
CA ALA A 143 -7.14 -7.50 0.88
C ALA A 143 -6.94 -6.14 0.20
N GLY A 144 -6.33 -6.11 -0.98
CA GLY A 144 -6.17 -4.91 -1.80
C GLY A 144 -7.51 -4.23 -2.09
N VAL A 145 -8.51 -4.99 -2.55
CA VAL A 145 -9.86 -4.47 -2.81
C VAL A 145 -10.49 -3.91 -1.54
N VAL A 146 -10.44 -4.65 -0.43
CA VAL A 146 -11.00 -4.19 0.85
C VAL A 146 -10.34 -2.88 1.29
N VAL A 147 -9.00 -2.81 1.23
CA VAL A 147 -8.26 -1.60 1.58
C VAL A 147 -8.64 -0.43 0.68
N ALA A 148 -8.68 -0.64 -0.64
CA ALA A 148 -9.04 0.39 -1.59
C ALA A 148 -10.45 0.93 -1.34
N LEU A 149 -11.41 0.04 -1.06
CA LEU A 149 -12.78 0.41 -0.71
C LEU A 149 -12.88 1.11 0.64
N VAL A 150 -12.07 0.75 1.64
CA VAL A 150 -12.03 1.48 2.91
C VAL A 150 -11.48 2.90 2.69
N VAL A 151 -10.37 3.05 1.96
CA VAL A 151 -9.74 4.35 1.71
C VAL A 151 -10.63 5.27 0.87
N ALA A 152 -11.25 4.77 -0.20
CA ALA A 152 -12.11 5.56 -1.09
C ALA A 152 -13.55 5.70 -0.56
N GLY A 153 -14.06 4.67 0.12
CA GLY A 153 -15.46 4.51 0.50
C GLY A 153 -15.77 4.85 1.95
N VAL A 154 -14.87 4.58 2.90
CA VAL A 154 -15.16 4.70 4.34
C VAL A 154 -14.50 5.93 4.95
N LEU A 155 -13.22 6.18 4.65
CA LEU A 155 -12.45 7.28 5.25
C LEU A 155 -12.94 8.70 4.90
N PRO A 156 -13.44 9.01 3.68
CA PRO A 156 -13.88 10.37 3.37
C PRO A 156 -15.13 10.75 4.18
N ARG A 157 -15.10 11.94 4.78
CA ARG A 157 -16.21 12.48 5.58
C ARG A 157 -17.44 12.86 4.76
N HIS A 158 -17.25 13.19 3.48
CA HIS A 158 -18.31 13.76 2.63
C HIS A 158 -18.76 12.77 1.56
N GLY A 159 -20.07 12.57 1.43
CA GLY A 159 -20.66 11.64 0.45
C GLY A 159 -20.27 11.94 -1.00
N ARG A 160 -20.16 13.22 -1.39
CA ARG A 160 -19.69 13.61 -2.74
C ARG A 160 -18.25 13.18 -3.00
N THR A 161 -17.36 13.40 -2.04
CA THR A 161 -15.94 12.97 -2.15
C THR A 161 -15.86 11.45 -2.26
N ARG A 162 -16.65 10.72 -1.47
CA ARG A 162 -16.77 9.26 -1.51
C ARG A 162 -17.22 8.76 -2.88
N ALA A 163 -18.31 9.32 -3.41
CA ALA A 163 -18.84 8.92 -4.72
C ALA A 163 -17.80 9.14 -5.83
N VAL A 164 -17.13 10.30 -5.84
CA VAL A 164 -16.07 10.59 -6.82
C VAL A 164 -14.90 9.62 -6.65
N ALA A 165 -14.44 9.37 -5.43
CA ALA A 165 -13.33 8.46 -5.17
C ALA A 165 -13.64 7.03 -5.64
N LEU A 166 -14.85 6.53 -5.39
CA LEU A 166 -15.29 5.20 -5.85
C LEU A 166 -15.40 5.12 -7.38
N VAL A 167 -15.96 6.14 -8.03
CA VAL A 167 -16.07 6.19 -9.49
C VAL A 167 -14.69 6.22 -10.14
N LEU A 168 -13.76 6.99 -9.59
CA LEU A 168 -12.40 7.14 -10.13
C LEU A 168 -11.44 6.03 -9.68
N LEU A 169 -11.84 5.11 -8.81
CA LEU A 169 -10.95 4.07 -8.27
C LEU A 169 -10.44 3.14 -9.37
N ALA A 170 -11.34 2.65 -10.24
CA ALA A 170 -10.97 1.76 -11.34
C ALA A 170 -9.98 2.40 -12.32
N PRO A 171 -10.23 3.60 -12.89
CA PRO A 171 -9.26 4.23 -13.78
C PRO A 171 -7.95 4.59 -13.07
N ALA A 172 -7.99 4.97 -11.79
CA ALA A 172 -6.79 5.21 -11.00
C ALA A 172 -5.96 3.95 -10.78
N ALA A 173 -6.60 2.79 -10.54
CA ALA A 173 -5.93 1.50 -10.40
C ALA A 173 -5.21 1.10 -11.69
N VAL A 174 -5.86 1.22 -12.84
CA VAL A 174 -5.24 0.97 -14.15
C VAL A 174 -4.04 1.88 -14.38
N ALA A 175 -4.20 3.19 -14.12
CA ALA A 175 -3.11 4.15 -14.26
C ALA A 175 -1.93 3.86 -13.31
N ALA A 176 -2.21 3.43 -12.08
CA ALA A 176 -1.19 3.06 -11.11
C ALA A 176 -0.39 1.84 -11.58
N THR A 177 -1.07 0.81 -12.09
CA THR A 177 -0.40 -0.38 -12.65
C THR A 177 0.49 -0.02 -13.83
N TRP A 178 0.01 0.77 -14.79
CA TRP A 178 0.82 1.21 -15.92
C TRP A 178 2.00 2.09 -15.50
N GLY A 179 1.81 2.95 -14.50
CA GLY A 179 2.90 3.75 -13.95
C GLY A 179 3.99 2.89 -13.33
N VAL A 180 3.62 1.83 -12.61
CA VAL A 180 4.55 0.86 -12.06
C VAL A 180 5.27 0.09 -13.17
N ASP A 181 4.56 -0.37 -14.20
CA ASP A 181 5.15 -1.07 -15.35
C ASP A 181 6.16 -0.18 -16.10
N LEU A 182 5.82 1.09 -16.31
CA LEU A 182 6.72 2.06 -16.92
C LEU A 182 7.99 2.24 -16.09
N LEU A 183 7.86 2.39 -14.77
CA LEU A 183 9.01 2.53 -13.88
C LEU A 183 9.91 1.29 -13.92
N TYR A 184 9.34 0.09 -13.90
CA TYR A 184 10.12 -1.14 -14.03
C TYR A 184 10.80 -1.26 -15.39
N GLY A 185 10.14 -0.86 -16.48
CA GLY A 185 10.74 -0.84 -17.82
C GLY A 185 11.88 0.17 -17.99
N LEU A 186 11.99 1.17 -17.11
CA LEU A 186 13.04 2.19 -17.12
C LEU A 186 14.26 1.83 -16.24
N LEU A 187 14.14 0.82 -15.37
CA LEU A 187 15.25 0.37 -14.54
C LEU A 187 16.15 -0.59 -15.34
N PRO A 188 17.48 -0.40 -15.34
CA PRO A 188 18.40 -1.36 -15.96
C PRO A 188 18.27 -2.71 -15.24
N GLY A 189 18.00 -3.76 -16.02
CA GLY A 189 17.93 -5.15 -15.54
C GLY A 189 19.26 -5.72 -15.11
#